data_AF-A0A8S0TID0-F1
#
_entry.id   AF-A0A8S0TID0-F1
#
_cell.length_a   1.000
_cell.length_b   1.000
_cell.length_c   1.000
_cell.angle_alpha   90.00
_cell.angle_beta   90.00
_cell.angle_gamma   90.00
#
_symmetry.space_group_name_H-M   'P 1'
#
loop_
_entity.id
_entity.type
_entity.pdbx_description
1 polymer ?
#
loop_
_entity_poly.entity_id
_entity_poly.type
_entity_poly.pdbx_seq_one_letter_code
_entity_poly.pdbx_strand_id
1 'polypeptide(L)'
;MSSAEALQREYASNQSGEESLETPLLSEQETTTDPSKQVKLGFITGLVPREKSIAFERIYFELPGVEKNVFAVFFSGERSKIKILKICDAFGANRCPFAEDLGKQAQTIKEVWRLSELKTTIDAGIVHCGNLLQTIGEQFERWNFLVRREKSIYRTLNMLSIDVTKKCLVAEGWSPVFARKQIQDALHHATQDCNSQVDAIFEILHT
;
A
#
# COMPACT_ATOMS: atom_id res chain seq x y z
N MET A 1 -33.52 -1.99 41.86
CA MET A 1 -34.29 -2.70 40.81
C MET A 1 -35.71 -2.19 40.86
N SER A 2 -36.08 -1.28 39.96
CA SER A 2 -37.48 -0.95 39.59
C SER A 2 -37.47 0.29 38.70
N SER A 3 -37.38 0.09 37.39
CA SER A 3 -37.70 1.11 36.37
C SER A 3 -38.01 0.46 35.01
N ALA A 4 -38.35 -0.83 34.99
CA ALA A 4 -38.62 -1.61 33.79
C ALA A 4 -40.05 -2.21 33.75
N GLU A 5 -40.89 -1.95 34.75
CA GLU A 5 -42.25 -2.53 34.85
C GLU A 5 -43.37 -1.47 34.92
N ALA A 6 -43.05 -0.19 34.76
CA ALA A 6 -44.00 0.92 34.83
C ALA A 6 -44.46 1.46 33.45
N LEU A 7 -43.89 0.97 32.34
CA LEU A 7 -44.21 1.44 30.98
C LEU A 7 -44.90 0.38 30.10
N GLN A 8 -45.39 -0.70 30.70
CA GLN A 8 -46.03 -1.81 29.98
C GLN A 8 -47.53 -1.97 30.28
N ARG A 9 -48.18 -0.97 30.90
CA ARG A 9 -49.60 -1.08 31.29
C ARG A 9 -50.49 0.07 30.83
N GLU A 10 -50.01 0.89 29.90
CA GLU A 10 -50.81 1.95 29.26
C GLU A 10 -51.14 1.62 27.79
N TYR A 11 -51.23 0.32 27.48
CA TYR A 11 -51.53 -0.21 26.14
C TYR A 11 -52.95 -0.81 26.01
N ALA A 12 -53.87 -0.57 26.95
CA ALA A 12 -55.19 -1.21 26.88
C ALA A 12 -56.32 -0.37 27.50
N SER A 13 -56.53 0.84 27.01
CA SER A 13 -57.82 1.53 27.15
C SER A 13 -57.88 2.72 26.20
N ASN A 14 -58.42 2.49 25.00
CA ASN A 14 -59.33 3.38 24.28
C ASN A 14 -59.43 2.92 22.81
N GLN A 15 -60.08 1.77 22.63
CA GLN A 15 -60.82 1.47 21.40
C GLN A 15 -62.27 1.91 21.62
N SER A 16 -62.64 3.07 21.05
CA SER A 16 -63.95 3.31 20.43
C SER A 16 -63.99 4.74 19.88
N GLY A 17 -64.22 4.88 18.58
CA GLY A 17 -64.32 6.18 17.90
C GLY A 17 -63.91 6.07 16.44
N GLU A 18 -64.85 5.64 15.61
CA GLU A 18 -64.78 5.71 14.15
C GLU A 18 -64.55 7.15 13.68
N GLU A 19 -63.65 7.35 12.71
CA GLU A 19 -63.93 8.24 11.57
C GLU A 19 -62.93 7.98 10.43
N SER A 20 -63.46 7.31 9.40
CA SER A 20 -63.30 7.60 7.97
C SER A 20 -61.98 8.19 7.47
N LEU A 21 -61.30 7.49 6.58
CA LEU A 21 -61.32 7.78 5.14
C LEU A 21 -60.40 6.79 4.41
N GLU A 22 -60.96 6.14 3.41
CA GLU A 22 -60.31 5.18 2.54
C GLU A 22 -58.98 5.69 1.98
N THR A 23 -57.98 4.82 1.99
CA THR A 23 -56.91 4.83 1.00
C THR A 23 -57.52 4.90 -0.40
N PRO A 24 -57.31 5.98 -1.17
CA PRO A 24 -57.62 5.93 -2.58
C PRO A 24 -56.56 5.06 -3.22
N LEU A 25 -56.96 3.84 -3.56
CA LEU A 25 -56.37 3.08 -4.65
C LEU A 25 -56.18 4.06 -5.82
N LEU A 26 -54.92 4.34 -6.16
CA LEU A 26 -54.57 4.90 -7.46
C LEU A 26 -55.05 3.89 -8.49
N SER A 27 -56.30 4.09 -8.90
CA SER A 27 -56.90 3.49 -10.06
C SER A 27 -55.93 3.79 -11.21
N GLU A 28 -55.56 2.73 -11.93
CA GLU A 28 -54.92 2.82 -13.23
C GLU A 28 -55.86 3.60 -14.15
N GLN A 29 -55.80 4.92 -14.07
CA GLN A 29 -56.35 5.79 -15.06
C GLN A 29 -55.31 5.80 -16.17
N GLU A 30 -55.48 4.87 -17.10
CA GLU A 30 -54.86 4.90 -18.42
C GLU A 30 -55.20 6.25 -19.07
N THR A 31 -54.38 7.27 -18.79
CA THR A 31 -54.27 8.40 -19.70
C THR A 31 -53.58 7.83 -20.92
N THR A 32 -54.36 7.68 -21.99
CA THR A 32 -53.95 7.31 -23.34
C THR A 32 -52.85 8.25 -23.84
N THR A 33 -51.62 8.02 -23.40
CA THR A 33 -50.42 8.60 -24.01
C THR A 33 -50.01 7.69 -25.14
N ASP A 34 -50.33 8.16 -26.35
CA ASP A 34 -49.82 7.70 -27.63
C ASP A 34 -48.44 7.02 -27.52
N PRO A 35 -48.31 5.70 -27.77
CA PRO A 35 -47.05 4.96 -27.64
C PRO A 35 -45.97 5.46 -28.61
N SER A 36 -46.34 6.32 -29.56
CA SER A 36 -45.43 7.04 -30.47
C SER A 36 -44.53 8.07 -29.77
N LYS A 37 -44.76 8.38 -28.48
CA LYS A 37 -44.01 9.40 -27.71
C LYS A 37 -43.31 8.86 -26.46
N GLN A 38 -43.07 7.55 -26.33
CA GLN A 38 -42.16 7.07 -25.27
C GLN A 38 -40.72 7.49 -25.58
N VAL A 39 -40.32 8.61 -25.00
CA VAL A 39 -38.93 9.06 -25.03
C VAL A 39 -38.12 8.16 -24.10
N LYS A 40 -37.35 7.23 -24.67
CA LYS A 40 -36.40 6.41 -23.92
C LYS A 40 -35.28 7.30 -23.38
N LEU A 41 -35.34 7.60 -22.08
CA LEU A 41 -34.34 8.37 -21.35
C LEU A 41 -33.14 7.48 -21.03
N GLY A 42 -31.93 7.94 -21.35
CA GLY A 42 -30.68 7.30 -20.94
C GLY A 42 -29.92 8.17 -19.94
N PHE A 43 -28.93 7.60 -19.27
CA PHE A 43 -28.04 8.35 -18.37
C PHE A 43 -26.58 7.91 -18.50
N ILE A 44 -25.65 8.83 -18.19
CA ILE A 44 -24.22 8.57 -18.10
C ILE A 44 -23.73 9.02 -16.73
N THR A 45 -22.97 8.16 -16.05
CA THR A 45 -22.27 8.50 -14.80
C THR A 45 -20.76 8.48 -14.98
N GLY A 46 -20.05 9.27 -14.19
CA GLY A 46 -18.59 9.27 -14.22
C GLY A 46 -17.96 10.10 -13.12
N LEU A 47 -16.64 10.07 -13.10
CA LEU A 47 -15.78 10.81 -12.16
C LEU A 47 -15.04 11.91 -12.91
N VAL A 48 -15.12 13.14 -12.42
CA VAL A 48 -14.39 14.31 -12.95
C VAL A 48 -13.45 14.85 -11.88
N PRO A 49 -12.17 15.15 -12.21
CA PRO A 49 -11.27 15.83 -11.29
C PRO A 49 -11.84 17.16 -10.81
N ARG A 50 -11.71 17.46 -9.51
CA ARG A 50 -12.35 18.64 -8.88
C ARG A 50 -11.99 19.97 -9.56
N GLU A 51 -10.76 20.11 -10.03
CA GLU A 51 -10.28 21.30 -10.77
C GLU A 51 -11.06 21.59 -12.07
N LYS A 52 -11.58 20.54 -12.71
CA LYS A 52 -12.31 20.63 -13.97
C LYS A 52 -13.83 20.61 -13.78
N SER A 53 -14.27 20.53 -12.52
CA SER A 53 -15.69 20.39 -12.19
C SER A 53 -16.51 21.66 -12.35
N ILE A 54 -15.87 22.83 -12.37
CA ILE A 54 -16.53 24.12 -12.56
C ILE A 54 -17.33 24.17 -13.88
N ALA A 55 -16.96 23.38 -14.89
CA ALA A 55 -17.70 23.31 -16.16
C ALA A 55 -19.05 22.55 -16.09
N PHE A 56 -19.35 21.86 -14.98
CA PHE A 56 -20.59 21.09 -14.80
C PHE A 56 -21.36 21.56 -13.54
N GLU A 57 -21.55 22.87 -13.38
CA GLU A 57 -22.10 23.53 -12.18
C GLU A 57 -23.46 23.02 -11.63
N ARG A 58 -24.15 22.09 -12.30
CA ARG A 58 -25.50 21.64 -11.92
C ARG A 58 -25.67 20.12 -11.73
N ILE A 59 -24.60 19.33 -11.77
CA ILE A 59 -24.71 17.86 -11.80
C ILE A 59 -23.60 17.18 -10.96
N TYR A 60 -23.48 17.53 -9.68
CA TYR A 60 -22.52 16.84 -8.80
C TYR A 60 -23.14 16.28 -7.54
N PHE A 61 -22.64 15.10 -7.17
CA PHE A 61 -22.70 14.57 -5.83
C PHE A 61 -21.31 14.71 -5.21
N GLU A 62 -21.18 15.54 -4.17
CA GLU A 62 -19.92 15.70 -3.44
C GLU A 62 -19.68 14.47 -2.55
N LEU A 63 -18.53 13.81 -2.73
CA LEU A 63 -18.08 12.75 -1.86
C LEU A 63 -16.99 13.31 -0.92
N PRO A 64 -17.20 13.30 0.41
CA PRO A 64 -16.22 13.81 1.35
C PRO A 64 -14.92 12.97 1.30
N GLY A 65 -13.78 13.63 1.11
CA GLY A 65 -12.45 13.03 1.19
C GLY A 65 -11.81 12.59 -0.14
N VAL A 66 -12.40 12.92 -1.29
CA VAL A 66 -11.85 12.58 -2.62
C VAL A 66 -11.75 13.84 -3.49
N GLU A 67 -10.60 14.07 -4.15
CA GLU A 67 -10.39 15.17 -5.12
C GLU A 67 -11.10 14.94 -6.47
N LYS A 68 -12.19 14.15 -6.48
CA LYS A 68 -12.95 13.79 -7.67
C LYS A 68 -14.43 13.90 -7.34
N ASN A 69 -15.18 14.55 -8.23
CA ASN A 69 -16.62 14.70 -8.11
C ASN A 69 -17.33 13.68 -9.01
N VAL A 70 -18.46 13.15 -8.54
CA VAL A 70 -19.31 12.22 -9.30
C VAL A 70 -20.42 13.00 -10.00
N PHE A 71 -20.63 12.76 -11.30
CA PHE A 71 -21.71 13.38 -12.07
C PHE A 71 -22.63 12.32 -12.68
N ALA A 72 -23.90 12.70 -12.91
CA ALA A 72 -24.91 11.87 -13.56
C ALA A 72 -25.75 12.71 -14.53
N VAL A 73 -25.54 12.56 -15.84
CA VAL A 73 -26.28 13.33 -16.86
C VAL A 73 -27.37 12.46 -17.47
N PHE A 74 -28.62 12.92 -17.39
CA PHE A 74 -29.76 12.32 -18.10
C PHE A 74 -29.91 12.94 -19.48
N PHE A 75 -30.20 12.13 -20.49
CA PHE A 75 -30.38 12.59 -21.86
C PHE A 75 -31.48 11.82 -22.57
N SER A 76 -32.09 12.50 -23.54
CA SER A 76 -33.03 11.92 -24.48
C SER A 76 -32.42 11.91 -25.88
N GLY A 77 -32.43 10.74 -26.51
CA GLY A 77 -31.98 10.53 -27.89
C GLY A 77 -30.46 10.39 -28.08
N GLU A 78 -30.07 9.65 -29.13
CA GLU A 78 -28.67 9.29 -29.41
C GLU A 78 -27.78 10.50 -29.75
N ARG A 79 -28.34 11.55 -30.36
CA ARG A 79 -27.59 12.79 -30.67
C ARG A 79 -27.10 13.49 -29.41
N SER A 80 -27.89 13.47 -28.33
CA SER A 80 -27.54 14.07 -27.03
C SER A 80 -26.44 13.25 -26.35
N LYS A 81 -26.55 11.92 -26.39
CA LYS A 81 -25.54 10.99 -25.88
C LYS A 81 -24.16 11.22 -26.49
N ILE A 82 -24.08 11.33 -27.82
CA ILE A 82 -22.80 11.56 -28.52
C ILE A 82 -22.17 12.89 -28.09
N LYS A 83 -22.96 13.95 -27.90
CA LYS A 83 -22.45 15.25 -27.42
C LYS A 83 -21.89 15.15 -26.00
N ILE A 84 -22.63 14.48 -25.10
CA ILE A 84 -22.20 14.30 -23.70
C ILE A 84 -20.94 13.44 -23.63
N LEU A 85 -20.82 12.37 -24.42
CA LEU A 85 -19.62 11.54 -24.47
C LEU A 85 -18.38 12.35 -24.89
N LYS A 86 -18.51 13.20 -25.91
CA LYS A 86 -17.42 14.10 -26.35
C LYS A 86 -17.00 15.09 -25.26
N ILE A 87 -17.96 15.61 -24.50
CA ILE A 87 -17.67 16.48 -23.34
C ILE A 87 -16.93 15.67 -22.28
N CYS A 88 -17.42 14.48 -21.89
CA CYS A 88 -16.72 13.62 -20.94
C CYS A 88 -15.27 13.31 -21.36
N ASP A 89 -15.06 12.99 -22.64
CA ASP A 89 -13.72 12.70 -23.16
C ASP A 89 -12.83 13.95 -23.17
N ALA A 90 -13.37 15.12 -23.56
CA ALA A 90 -12.63 16.39 -23.57
C ALA A 90 -12.21 16.86 -22.16
N PHE A 91 -13.04 16.61 -21.16
CA PHE A 91 -12.75 16.97 -19.76
C PHE A 91 -11.94 15.89 -19.01
N GLY A 92 -11.62 14.77 -19.64
CA GLY A 92 -10.90 13.65 -19.02
C GLY A 92 -11.70 12.97 -17.91
N ALA A 93 -13.03 12.97 -18.05
CA ALA A 93 -13.93 12.31 -17.12
C ALA A 93 -13.79 10.80 -17.25
N ASN A 94 -13.51 10.11 -16.15
CA ASN A 94 -13.49 8.65 -16.15
C ASN A 94 -14.94 8.16 -16.09
N ARG A 95 -15.45 7.64 -17.20
CA ARG A 95 -16.83 7.14 -17.31
C ARG A 95 -16.93 5.83 -16.55
N CYS A 96 -17.90 5.74 -15.65
CA CYS A 96 -18.22 4.48 -15.00
C CYS A 96 -19.28 3.76 -15.87
N PRO A 97 -18.99 2.58 -16.42
CA PRO A 97 -19.98 1.82 -17.16
C PRO A 97 -21.01 1.27 -16.17
N PHE A 98 -22.05 2.06 -15.88
CA PHE A 98 -23.18 1.59 -15.11
C PHE A 98 -24.17 0.93 -16.06
N ALA A 99 -24.27 -0.40 -16.01
CA ALA A 99 -25.26 -1.12 -16.80
C ALA A 99 -26.67 -0.82 -16.25
N GLU A 100 -27.62 -0.49 -17.13
CA GLU A 100 -29.04 -0.35 -16.77
C GLU A 100 -29.64 -1.67 -16.23
N ASP A 101 -28.99 -2.80 -16.54
CA ASP A 101 -29.37 -4.14 -16.10
C ASP A 101 -28.87 -4.45 -14.68
N LEU A 102 -29.81 -4.71 -13.78
CA LEU A 102 -29.58 -5.05 -12.37
C LEU A 102 -28.69 -6.32 -12.21
N GLY A 103 -28.76 -7.26 -13.17
CA GLY A 103 -27.92 -8.47 -13.14
C GLY A 103 -26.43 -8.18 -13.36
N LYS A 104 -26.11 -7.21 -14.22
CA LYS A 104 -24.73 -6.77 -14.49
C LYS A 104 -24.16 -5.91 -13.36
N GLN A 105 -25.01 -5.12 -12.69
CA GLN A 105 -24.60 -4.35 -11.50
C GLN A 105 -24.13 -5.27 -10.37
N ALA A 106 -24.83 -6.38 -10.12
CA ALA A 106 -24.41 -7.36 -9.11
C ALA A 106 -23.04 -7.99 -9.43
N GLN A 107 -22.72 -8.21 -10.72
CA GLN A 107 -21.42 -8.70 -11.15
C GLN A 107 -20.31 -7.66 -10.95
N THR A 108 -20.56 -6.38 -11.28
CA THR A 108 -19.60 -5.29 -11.05
C THR A 108 -19.33 -5.08 -9.56
N ILE A 109 -20.34 -5.21 -8.70
CA ILE A 109 -20.15 -5.14 -7.24
C ILE A 109 -19.24 -6.28 -6.78
N LYS A 110 -19.46 -7.52 -7.26
CA LYS A 110 -18.59 -8.67 -6.96
C LYS A 110 -17.12 -8.45 -7.36
N GLU A 111 -16.88 -7.77 -8.47
CA GLU A 111 -15.51 -7.39 -8.88
C GLU A 111 -14.89 -6.35 -7.94
N VAL A 112 -15.67 -5.41 -7.42
CA VAL A 112 -15.20 -4.45 -6.40
C VAL A 112 -14.82 -5.14 -5.10
N TRP A 113 -15.55 -6.19 -4.69
CA TRP A 113 -15.16 -7.02 -3.54
C TRP A 113 -13.78 -7.67 -3.74
N ARG A 114 -13.47 -8.14 -4.96
CA ARG A 114 -12.17 -8.71 -5.30
C ARG A 114 -11.01 -7.70 -5.24
N LEU A 115 -11.30 -6.40 -5.44
CA LEU A 115 -10.30 -5.34 -5.22
C LEU A 115 -9.95 -5.20 -3.73
N SER A 116 -10.89 -5.48 -2.82
CA SER A 116 -10.60 -5.48 -1.37
C SER A 116 -9.63 -6.59 -1.00
N GLU A 117 -9.80 -7.80 -1.56
CA GLU A 117 -8.86 -8.92 -1.36
C GLU A 117 -7.47 -8.57 -1.90
N LEU A 118 -7.40 -7.98 -3.10
CA LEU A 118 -6.14 -7.52 -3.66
C LEU A 118 -5.46 -6.48 -2.76
N LYS A 119 -6.23 -5.53 -2.21
CA LYS A 119 -5.73 -4.54 -1.26
C LYS A 119 -5.14 -5.20 -0.02
N THR A 120 -5.79 -6.21 0.56
CA THR A 120 -5.22 -6.93 1.72
C THR A 120 -3.90 -7.63 1.38
N THR A 121 -3.76 -8.17 0.17
CA THR A 121 -2.52 -8.81 -0.29
C THR A 121 -1.39 -7.79 -0.43
N ILE A 122 -1.69 -6.60 -0.98
CA ILE A 122 -0.74 -5.50 -1.08
C ILE A 122 -0.30 -5.03 0.32
N ASP A 123 -1.26 -4.82 1.22
CA ASP A 123 -0.99 -4.36 2.58
C ASP A 123 -0.12 -5.39 3.34
N ALA A 124 -0.40 -6.69 3.19
CA ALA A 124 0.42 -7.77 3.73
C ALA A 124 1.84 -7.79 3.12
N GLY A 125 1.96 -7.54 1.81
CA GLY A 125 3.26 -7.44 1.12
C GLY A 125 4.11 -6.27 1.62
N ILE A 126 3.50 -5.11 1.85
CA ILE A 126 4.20 -3.94 2.41
C ILE A 126 4.73 -4.25 3.81
N VAL A 127 3.90 -4.83 4.68
CA VAL A 127 4.30 -5.23 6.03
C VAL A 127 5.44 -6.24 5.98
N HIS A 128 5.36 -7.24 5.09
CA HIS A 128 6.41 -8.24 4.92
C HIS A 128 7.75 -7.60 4.50
N CYS A 129 7.74 -6.74 3.48
CA CYS A 129 8.92 -6.01 3.04
C CYS A 129 9.51 -5.14 4.16
N GLY A 130 8.66 -4.45 4.94
CA GLY A 130 9.10 -3.66 6.09
C GLY A 130 9.84 -4.51 7.13
N ASN A 131 9.28 -5.66 7.48
CA ASN A 131 9.91 -6.57 8.46
C ASN A 131 11.25 -7.13 7.96
N LEU A 132 11.34 -7.49 6.67
CA LEU A 132 12.59 -7.95 6.07
C LEU A 132 13.66 -6.86 6.09
N LEU A 133 13.30 -5.64 5.67
CA LEU A 133 14.23 -4.51 5.66
C LEU A 133 14.70 -4.15 7.06
N GLN A 134 13.83 -4.24 8.06
CA GLN A 134 14.21 -4.04 9.46
C GLN A 134 15.21 -5.10 9.91
N THR A 135 14.94 -6.37 9.65
CA THR A 135 15.83 -7.48 10.00
C THR A 135 17.22 -7.32 9.36
N ILE A 136 17.25 -6.96 8.07
CA ILE A 136 18.50 -6.71 7.35
C ILE A 136 19.20 -5.47 7.92
N GLY A 137 18.47 -4.39 8.18
CA GLY A 137 19.01 -3.16 8.74
C GLY A 137 19.71 -3.38 10.09
N GLU A 138 19.15 -4.22 10.96
CA GLU A 138 19.73 -4.56 12.26
C GLU A 138 21.07 -5.30 12.15
N GLN A 139 21.25 -6.16 11.14
CA GLN A 139 22.47 -6.95 10.96
C GLN A 139 23.49 -6.31 10.01
N PHE A 140 23.06 -5.34 9.20
CA PHE A 140 23.85 -4.78 8.10
C PHE A 140 25.19 -4.20 8.58
N GLU A 141 25.19 -3.37 9.62
CA GLU A 141 26.42 -2.75 10.12
C GLU A 141 27.44 -3.78 10.60
N ARG A 142 26.97 -4.82 11.29
CA ARG A 142 27.83 -5.93 11.74
C ARG A 142 28.44 -6.67 10.56
N TRP A 143 27.64 -7.05 9.56
CA TRP A 143 28.14 -7.74 8.37
C TRP A 143 29.12 -6.88 7.57
N ASN A 144 28.79 -5.61 7.39
CA ASN A 144 29.64 -4.67 6.67
C ASN A 144 31.00 -4.50 7.38
N PHE A 145 30.99 -4.37 8.71
CA PHE A 145 32.21 -4.32 9.50
C PHE A 145 33.07 -5.60 9.33
N LEU A 146 32.46 -6.78 9.44
CA LEU A 146 33.17 -8.05 9.28
C LEU A 146 33.79 -8.18 7.89
N VAL A 147 33.04 -7.87 6.83
CA VAL A 147 33.53 -7.93 5.44
C VAL A 147 34.67 -6.94 5.20
N ARG A 148 34.56 -5.71 5.72
CA ARG A 148 35.63 -4.70 5.60
C ARG A 148 36.89 -5.12 6.33
N ARG A 149 36.76 -5.65 7.55
CA ARG A 149 37.88 -6.17 8.34
C ARG A 149 38.57 -7.31 7.59
N GLU A 150 37.81 -8.29 7.12
CA GLU A 150 38.34 -9.45 6.39
C GLU A 150 39.07 -9.03 5.11
N LYS A 151 38.48 -8.12 4.33
CA LYS A 151 39.11 -7.55 3.14
C LYS A 151 40.44 -6.84 3.45
N SER A 152 40.51 -6.12 4.57
CA SER A 152 41.73 -5.44 5.00
C SER A 152 42.82 -6.44 5.41
N ILE A 153 42.44 -7.54 6.06
CA ILE A 153 43.35 -8.62 6.43
C ILE A 153 43.93 -9.24 5.16
N TYR A 154 43.10 -9.68 4.21
CA TYR A 154 43.59 -10.25 2.95
C TYR A 154 44.45 -9.27 2.15
N ARG A 155 44.10 -7.99 2.12
CA ARG A 155 44.93 -6.97 1.47
C ARG A 155 46.31 -6.88 2.11
N THR A 156 46.40 -7.01 3.44
CA THR A 156 47.66 -7.00 4.17
C THR A 156 48.46 -8.27 3.89
N LEU A 157 47.83 -9.45 3.96
CA LEU A 157 48.46 -10.73 3.64
C LEU A 157 49.01 -10.77 2.22
N ASN A 158 48.33 -10.15 1.25
CA ASN A 158 48.79 -10.05 -0.13
C ASN A 158 50.04 -9.18 -0.32
N MET A 159 50.42 -8.35 0.64
CA MET A 159 51.67 -7.60 0.62
C MET A 159 52.84 -8.38 1.23
N LEU A 160 52.57 -9.51 1.88
CA LEU A 160 53.58 -10.35 2.52
C LEU A 160 54.20 -11.32 1.52
N SER A 161 55.47 -11.66 1.74
CA SER A 161 56.17 -12.65 0.94
C SER A 161 55.95 -14.06 1.51
N ILE A 162 55.73 -15.05 0.64
CA ILE A 162 55.63 -16.47 1.04
C ILE A 162 57.02 -17.09 1.06
N ASP A 163 57.44 -17.61 2.21
CA ASP A 163 58.55 -18.56 2.32
C ASP A 163 57.98 -19.99 2.20
N VAL A 164 58.12 -20.58 1.01
CA VAL A 164 57.64 -21.94 0.70
C VAL A 164 58.40 -23.03 1.46
N THR A 165 59.63 -22.76 1.90
CA THR A 165 60.47 -23.74 2.60
C THR A 165 60.03 -23.89 4.05
N LYS A 166 59.73 -22.75 4.71
CA LYS A 166 59.23 -22.74 6.10
C LYS A 166 57.71 -22.73 6.20
N LYS A 167 57.01 -22.61 5.06
CA LYS A 167 55.54 -22.43 4.98
C LYS A 167 55.06 -21.26 5.86
N CYS A 168 55.80 -20.16 5.85
CA CYS A 168 55.48 -18.97 6.63
C CYS A 168 55.36 -17.72 5.74
N LEU A 169 54.70 -16.70 6.27
CA LEU A 169 54.63 -15.38 5.66
C LEU A 169 55.71 -14.49 6.29
N VAL A 170 56.43 -13.77 5.45
CA VAL A 170 57.50 -12.84 5.84
C VAL A 170 57.07 -11.43 5.47
N ALA A 171 57.22 -10.52 6.42
CA ALA A 171 56.83 -9.13 6.33
C ALA A 171 57.98 -8.23 6.79
N GLU A 172 58.22 -7.14 6.07
CA GLU A 172 59.08 -6.05 6.52
C GLU A 172 58.24 -4.79 6.66
N GLY A 173 58.45 -4.04 7.73
CA GLY A 173 57.63 -2.86 8.01
C GLY A 173 58.25 -1.96 9.06
N TRP A 174 57.83 -0.70 9.03
CA TRP A 174 58.27 0.31 9.99
C TRP A 174 57.41 0.27 11.25
N SER A 175 58.06 0.23 12.42
CA SER A 175 57.40 0.34 13.71
C SER A 175 58.13 1.36 14.60
N PRO A 176 57.40 2.18 15.37
CA PRO A 176 58.01 2.97 16.44
C PRO A 176 58.74 2.09 17.45
N VAL A 177 59.89 2.56 17.94
CA VAL A 177 60.75 1.81 18.87
C VAL A 177 60.03 1.48 20.19
N PHE A 178 59.19 2.40 20.68
CA PHE A 178 58.45 2.20 21.92
C PHE A 178 57.34 1.14 21.82
N ALA A 179 56.79 0.91 20.61
CA ALA A 179 55.69 -0.02 20.38
C ALA A 179 56.15 -1.48 20.32
N ARG A 180 57.47 -1.74 20.39
CA ARG A 180 58.08 -3.07 20.25
C ARG A 180 57.45 -4.11 21.19
N LYS A 181 57.34 -3.79 22.48
CA LYS A 181 56.76 -4.72 23.46
C LYS A 181 55.30 -5.05 23.12
N GLN A 182 54.52 -4.03 22.76
CA GLN A 182 53.12 -4.21 22.38
C GLN A 182 52.95 -5.12 21.17
N ILE A 183 53.82 -5.00 20.17
CA ILE A 183 53.78 -5.87 18.98
C ILE A 183 54.19 -7.29 19.34
N GLN A 184 55.26 -7.47 20.12
CA GLN A 184 55.72 -8.80 20.53
C GLN A 184 54.69 -9.51 21.40
N ASP A 185 54.05 -8.79 22.34
CA ASP A 185 52.99 -9.33 23.19
C ASP A 185 51.75 -9.70 22.34
N ALA A 186 51.37 -8.86 21.38
CA ALA A 186 50.25 -9.15 20.48
C ALA A 186 50.51 -10.37 19.60
N LEU A 187 51.74 -10.53 19.08
CA LEU A 187 52.13 -11.72 18.32
C LEU A 187 52.13 -12.97 19.20
N HIS A 188 52.62 -12.88 20.43
CA HIS A 188 52.62 -14.00 21.36
C HIS A 188 51.20 -14.44 21.73
N HIS A 189 50.31 -13.49 22.04
CA HIS A 189 48.89 -13.78 22.26
C HIS A 189 48.24 -14.43 21.04
N ALA A 190 48.52 -13.93 19.83
CA ALA A 190 47.98 -14.52 18.60
C ALA A 190 48.45 -15.97 18.39
N THR A 191 49.73 -16.28 18.69
CA THR A 191 50.25 -17.64 18.63
C THR A 191 49.54 -18.57 19.62
N GLN A 192 49.29 -18.09 20.85
CA GLN A 192 48.56 -18.83 21.88
C GLN A 192 47.11 -19.09 21.46
N ASP A 193 46.40 -18.06 20.97
CA ASP A 193 45.01 -18.17 20.52
C ASP A 193 44.86 -19.16 19.34
N CYS A 194 45.88 -19.23 18.48
CA CYS A 194 45.89 -20.14 17.33
C CYS A 194 46.37 -21.56 17.67
N ASN A 195 46.80 -21.84 18.91
CA ASN A 195 47.47 -23.09 19.30
C ASN A 195 48.56 -23.52 18.31
N SER A 196 49.28 -22.55 17.74
CA SER A 196 50.31 -22.82 16.74
C SER A 196 51.54 -23.44 17.40
N GLN A 197 52.11 -24.47 16.78
CA GLN A 197 53.39 -25.05 17.19
C GLN A 197 54.59 -24.18 16.83
N VAL A 198 54.38 -23.18 15.97
CA VAL A 198 55.42 -22.26 15.50
C VAL A 198 55.13 -20.87 16.04
N ASP A 199 56.10 -20.34 16.81
CA ASP A 199 56.07 -18.98 17.33
C ASP A 199 56.28 -17.94 16.21
N ALA A 200 55.61 -16.80 16.35
CA ALA A 200 55.87 -15.65 15.49
C ALA A 200 57.24 -15.05 15.82
N ILE A 201 58.10 -14.93 14.80
CA ILE A 201 59.44 -14.37 14.94
C ILE A 201 59.39 -12.88 14.58
N PHE A 202 59.93 -12.03 15.44
CA PHE A 202 60.06 -10.58 15.23
C PHE A 202 61.53 -10.18 15.35
N GLU A 203 62.13 -9.76 14.23
CA GLU A 203 63.54 -9.37 14.14
C GLU A 203 63.68 -7.87 13.80
N ILE A 204 64.69 -7.21 14.36
CA ILE A 204 64.96 -5.80 14.13
C ILE A 204 66.06 -5.68 13.08
N LEU A 205 65.69 -5.15 11.92
CA LEU A 205 66.67 -4.74 10.92
C LEU A 205 67.16 -3.33 11.29
N HIS A 206 68.43 -3.22 11.65
CA HIS A 206 69.08 -1.92 11.78
C HIS A 206 69.34 -1.39 10.36
N THR A 207 68.57 -0.37 9.96
CA THR A 207 68.77 0.37 8.70
C THR A 207 69.45 1.70 8.98
#